data_AF-H1LQN8-F1
#
_entry.id   AF-H1LQN8-F1
#
_cell.length_a   1.000
_cell.length_b   1.000
_cell.length_c   1.000
_cell.angle_alpha   90.00
_cell.angle_beta   90.00
_cell.angle_gamma   90.00
#
_symmetry.space_group_name_H-M   'P 1'
#
loop_
_entity.id
_entity.type
_entity.pdbx_description
1 polymer ?
#
loop_
_entity_poly.entity_id
_entity_poly.type
_entity_poly.pdbx_seq_one_letter_code
_entity_poly.pdbx_strand_id
1 'polypeptide(L)'
;MTKYNTLFKQQVIEFYLQNSKNRSLTRKHFQLASRTLRHWINQFNNSGINGLAVLGKKRNYSPEFKLNVIQAVKNGQFSAETAYLYFGIANSSEINR
;
A
#
# COMPACT_ATOMS: atom_id res chain seq x y z
N MET A 1 -12.80 -10.56 8.18
CA MET A 1 -13.39 -9.21 8.07
C MET A 1 -12.29 -8.20 7.82
N THR A 2 -12.37 -7.39 6.76
CA THR A 2 -11.42 -6.29 6.56
C THR A 2 -11.82 -5.10 7.42
N LYS A 3 -10.90 -4.66 8.30
CA LYS A 3 -11.09 -3.54 9.23
C LYS A 3 -11.50 -2.22 8.56
N TYR A 4 -11.19 -2.04 7.28
CA TYR A 4 -11.47 -0.83 6.52
C TYR A 4 -12.05 -1.15 5.14
N ASN A 5 -13.21 -0.59 4.82
CA ASN A 5 -13.85 -0.71 3.51
C ASN A 5 -13.20 0.18 2.46
N THR A 6 -13.34 -0.18 1.17
CA THR A 6 -12.78 0.58 0.04
C THR A 6 -13.20 2.04 0.05
N LEU A 7 -14.49 2.30 0.31
CA LEU A 7 -15.05 3.66 0.37
C LEU A 7 -14.33 4.52 1.42
N PHE A 8 -14.11 3.97 2.61
CA PHE A 8 -13.40 4.69 3.67
C PHE A 8 -11.95 5.03 3.28
N LYS A 9 -11.25 4.08 2.65
CA LYS A 9 -9.89 4.32 2.15
C LYS A 9 -9.86 5.41 1.08
N GLN A 10 -10.86 5.43 0.20
CA GLN A 10 -10.99 6.46 -0.83
C GLN A 10 -11.22 7.84 -0.19
N GLN A 11 -12.14 7.96 0.78
CA GLN A 11 -12.36 9.21 1.51
C GLN A 11 -11.09 9.73 2.18
N VAL A 12 -10.29 8.84 2.77
CA VAL A 12 -9.01 9.22 3.41
C VAL A 12 -8.01 9.78 2.40
N ILE A 13 -7.92 9.16 1.21
CA ILE A 13 -7.00 9.61 0.15
C ILE A 13 -7.50 10.90 -0.50
N GLU A 14 -8.81 11.06 -0.69
CA GLU A 14 -9.39 12.28 -1.23
C GLU A 14 -9.14 13.47 -0.30
N PHE A 15 -9.37 13.29 1.01
CA PHE A 15 -9.03 14.28 2.02
C PHE A 15 -7.52 14.61 2.02
N TYR A 16 -6.66 13.59 1.87
CA TYR A 16 -5.21 13.79 1.74
C TYR A 16 -4.86 14.66 0.53
N LEU A 17 -5.50 14.44 -0.62
CA LEU A 17 -5.25 15.22 -1.84
C LEU A 17 -5.76 16.66 -1.69
N GLN A 18 -6.95 16.87 -1.11
CA GLN A 18 -7.56 18.18 -0.88
C GLN A 18 -6.75 19.04 0.10
N ASN A 19 -6.15 18.42 1.12
CA ASN A 19 -5.39 19.11 2.17
C ASN A 19 -3.88 19.17 1.87
N SER A 20 -3.52 19.47 0.62
CA SER A 20 -2.12 19.66 0.18
C SER A 20 -1.20 18.47 0.49
N LYS A 21 -1.73 17.24 0.47
CA LYS A 21 -0.97 16.02 0.77
C LYS A 21 -0.38 16.01 2.20
N ASN A 22 -1.07 16.64 3.15
CA ASN A 22 -0.63 16.70 4.54
C ASN A 22 -0.93 15.39 5.31
N ARG A 23 0.08 14.52 5.38
CA ARG A 23 -0.02 13.21 6.07
C ARG A 23 -0.36 13.32 7.56
N SER A 24 0.16 14.34 8.25
CA SER A 24 -0.04 14.49 9.69
C SER A 24 -1.48 14.88 10.00
N LEU A 25 -2.03 15.80 9.21
CA LEU A 25 -3.42 16.25 9.30
C LEU A 25 -4.39 15.11 9.00
N THR A 26 -4.22 14.43 7.85
CA THR A 26 -5.06 13.28 7.48
C THR A 26 -5.04 12.21 8.56
N ARG A 27 -3.87 11.90 9.12
CA ARG A 27 -3.75 10.88 10.17
C ARG A 27 -4.51 11.27 11.44
N LYS A 28 -4.42 12.53 11.87
CA LYS A 28 -5.15 13.04 13.04
C LYS A 28 -6.65 13.03 12.80
N HIS A 29 -7.09 13.47 11.61
CA HIS A 29 -8.50 13.56 11.25
C HIS A 29 -9.20 12.18 11.27
N PHE A 30 -8.56 11.16 10.68
CA PHE A 30 -9.12 9.81 10.61
C PHE A 30 -8.64 8.86 11.73
N GLN A 31 -7.86 9.37 12.69
CA GLN A 31 -7.27 8.59 13.79
C GLN A 31 -6.55 7.32 13.32
N LEU A 32 -5.77 7.44 12.23
CA LEU A 32 -5.08 6.32 11.61
C LEU A 32 -3.68 6.12 12.17
N ALA A 33 -3.15 4.90 12.07
CA ALA A 33 -1.73 4.68 12.28
C ALA A 33 -0.91 5.26 11.11
N SER A 34 0.30 5.73 11.39
CA SER A 34 1.23 6.29 10.38
C SER A 34 1.51 5.30 9.25
N ARG A 35 1.72 4.03 9.60
CA ARG A 35 1.96 2.93 8.67
C ARG A 35 0.77 2.70 7.74
N THR A 36 -0.46 2.70 8.27
CA THR A 36 -1.69 2.50 7.48
C THR A 36 -1.87 3.57 6.41
N LEU A 37 -1.75 4.84 6.79
CA LEU A 37 -1.89 5.94 5.83
C LEU A 37 -0.82 5.89 4.74
N ARG A 38 0.44 5.62 5.12
CA ARG A 38 1.54 5.47 4.16
C ARG A 38 1.28 4.35 3.16
N HIS A 39 0.79 3.21 3.63
CA HIS A 39 0.42 2.08 2.77
C HIS A 39 -0.66 2.44 1.75
N TRP A 40 -1.71 3.14 2.17
CA TRP A 40 -2.80 3.51 1.27
C TRP A 40 -2.35 4.54 0.23
N ILE A 41 -1.55 5.54 0.63
CA ILE A 41 -0.96 6.50 -0.31
C ILE A 41 -0.10 5.77 -1.34
N ASN A 42 0.70 4.79 -0.92
CA ASN A 42 1.55 4.08 -1.88
C ASN A 42 0.76 3.15 -2.81
N GLN A 43 -0.30 2.50 -2.32
CA GLN A 43 -1.20 1.72 -3.18
C GLN A 43 -1.94 2.63 -4.18
N PHE A 44 -2.36 3.81 -3.75
CA PHE A 44 -2.96 4.81 -4.63
C PHE A 44 -1.98 5.31 -5.69
N ASN A 45 -0.73 5.62 -5.32
CA ASN A 45 0.28 6.07 -6.29
C ASN A 45 0.61 4.98 -7.33
N ASN A 46 0.62 3.70 -6.93
CA ASN A 46 0.96 2.60 -7.84
C ASN A 46 -0.20 2.13 -8.73
N SER A 47 -1.45 2.19 -8.26
CA SER A 47 -2.59 1.58 -8.96
C SER A 47 -3.87 2.42 -8.93
N GLY A 48 -3.78 3.70 -8.55
CA GLY A 48 -4.92 4.59 -8.41
C GLY A 48 -5.94 4.10 -7.38
N ILE A 49 -7.21 4.49 -7.56
CA ILE A 49 -8.33 4.08 -6.69
C ILE A 49 -8.50 2.55 -6.67
N ASN A 50 -8.21 1.88 -7.78
CA ASN A 50 -8.24 0.41 -7.87
C ASN A 50 -7.26 -0.26 -6.89
N GLY A 51 -6.15 0.41 -6.56
CA GLY A 51 -5.20 -0.06 -5.53
C GLY A 51 -5.73 -0.03 -4.10
N LEU A 52 -6.78 0.75 -3.83
CA LEU A 52 -7.40 0.85 -2.51
C LEU A 52 -8.50 -0.19 -2.30
N ALA A 53 -8.97 -0.83 -3.38
CA ALA A 53 -10.02 -1.83 -3.36
C ALA A 53 -9.68 -2.96 -2.37
N VAL A 54 -10.65 -3.30 -1.52
CA VAL A 54 -10.62 -4.53 -0.75
C VAL A 54 -10.77 -5.69 -1.73
N LEU A 55 -9.63 -6.27 -2.14
CA LEU A 55 -9.63 -7.48 -2.95
C LEU A 55 -10.12 -8.66 -2.11
N GLY A 56 -11.30 -9.17 -2.46
CA GLY A 56 -11.87 -10.39 -1.85
C GLY A 56 -11.11 -11.68 -2.21
N LYS A 57 -10.12 -11.61 -3.11
CA LYS A 57 -9.24 -12.73 -3.50
C LYS A 57 -7.76 -12.32 -3.37
N LYS A 58 -6.89 -13.28 -3.03
CA LYS A 58 -5.44 -13.09 -3.04
C LYS A 58 -4.98 -12.54 -4.39
N ARG A 59 -4.10 -11.55 -4.37
CA ARG A 59 -3.50 -10.97 -5.58
C ARG A 59 -2.52 -11.99 -6.14
N ASN A 60 -2.81 -12.55 -7.31
CA ASN A 60 -1.89 -13.46 -7.98
C ASN A 60 -0.82 -12.59 -8.66
N TYR A 61 0.35 -12.48 -8.04
CA TYR A 61 1.49 -11.77 -8.61
C TYR A 61 2.15 -12.66 -9.67
N SER A 62 2.38 -12.10 -10.86
CA SER A 62 3.12 -12.79 -11.93
C SER A 62 4.52 -13.18 -11.45
N PRO A 63 5.09 -14.30 -11.94
CA PRO A 63 6.43 -14.76 -11.55
C PRO A 63 7.50 -13.68 -11.77
N GLU A 64 7.42 -12.95 -12.88
CA GLU A 64 8.33 -11.85 -13.22
C GLU A 64 8.28 -10.69 -12.21
N PHE A 65 7.09 -10.35 -11.72
CA PHE A 65 6.92 -9.33 -10.70
C PHE A 65 7.54 -9.76 -9.37
N LYS A 66 7.35 -11.03 -8.96
CA LYS A 66 7.98 -11.57 -7.76
C LYS A 66 9.51 -11.58 -7.88
N LEU A 67 10.05 -11.96 -9.05
CA LEU A 67 11.48 -11.94 -9.33
C LEU A 67 12.07 -10.53 -9.22
N ASN A 68 11.39 -9.53 -9.78
CA ASN A 68 11.83 -8.14 -9.72
C ASN A 68 11.90 -7.62 -8.28
N VAL A 69 10.90 -7.98 -7.44
CA VAL A 69 10.89 -7.65 -6.00
C VAL A 69 12.04 -8.34 -5.27
N ILE A 70 12.29 -9.63 -5.54
CA ILE A 70 13.38 -10.39 -4.91
C ILE A 70 14.74 -9.83 -5.34
N GLN A 71 14.93 -9.49 -6.61
CA GLN A 71 16.16 -8.85 -7.11
C GLN A 71 16.39 -7.49 -6.47
N ALA A 72 15.35 -6.67 -6.35
CA ALA A 72 15.48 -5.37 -5.70
C ALA A 72 15.89 -5.49 -4.22
N VAL A 73 15.41 -6.53 -3.52
CA VAL A 73 15.86 -6.83 -2.14
C VAL A 73 17.30 -7.36 -2.13
N LYS A 74 17.65 -8.32 -3.01
CA LYS A 74 19.00 -8.90 -3.10
C LYS A 74 20.06 -7.87 -3.48
N ASN A 75 19.71 -6.93 -4.35
CA ASN A 75 20.61 -5.87 -4.80
C ASN A 75 20.78 -4.75 -3.75
N GLY A 76 20.18 -4.89 -2.57
CA GLY A 76 20.27 -3.91 -1.49
C GLY A 76 19.51 -2.60 -1.75
N GLN A 77 18.75 -2.52 -2.85
CA GLN A 77 17.95 -1.34 -3.18
C GLN A 77 16.87 -1.09 -2.13
N PHE A 78 16.35 -2.17 -1.53
CA PHE A 78 15.35 -2.11 -0.48
C PHE A 78 15.60 -3.22 0.55
N SER A 79 15.40 -2.93 1.83
CA SER A 79 15.17 -3.99 2.83
C SER A 79 13.85 -4.71 2.54
N ALA A 80 13.71 -5.97 2.98
CA ALA A 80 12.50 -6.77 2.78
C ALA A 80 11.22 -6.03 3.23
N GLU A 81 11.31 -5.22 4.29
CA GLU A 81 10.19 -4.40 4.76
C GLU A 81 9.87 -3.18 3.86
N THR A 82 10.89 -2.52 3.33
CA THR A 82 10.71 -1.38 2.43
C THR A 82 10.31 -1.82 1.02
N ALA A 83 10.70 -3.03 0.60
CA ALA A 83 10.36 -3.56 -0.71
C ALA A 83 8.85 -3.79 -0.85
N TYR A 84 8.20 -4.44 0.12
CA TYR A 84 6.75 -4.64 0.03
C TYR A 84 6.01 -3.29 0.04
N LEU A 85 6.53 -2.30 0.78
CA LEU A 85 5.97 -0.94 0.76
C LEU A 85 6.07 -0.38 -0.65
N TYR A 86 7.27 -0.35 -1.22
CA TYR A 86 7.57 0.24 -2.53
C TYR A 86 6.75 -0.40 -3.66
N PHE A 87 6.75 -1.73 -3.73
CA PHE A 87 6.06 -2.52 -4.75
C PHE A 87 4.54 -2.68 -4.51
N GLY A 88 3.99 -2.10 -3.44
CA GLY A 88 2.54 -2.14 -3.17
C GLY A 88 2.02 -3.54 -2.82
N ILE A 89 2.85 -4.37 -2.17
CA ILE A 89 2.51 -5.72 -1.74
C ILE A 89 1.91 -5.68 -0.34
N ALA A 90 0.83 -6.42 -0.12
CA ALA A 90 0.07 -6.39 1.12
C ALA A 90 0.88 -6.88 2.34
N ASN A 91 1.77 -7.85 2.15
CA ASN A 91 2.62 -8.37 3.22
C ASN A 91 3.88 -9.09 2.68
N SER A 92 4.94 -9.19 3.49
CA SER A 92 6.19 -9.86 3.09
C SER A 92 6.01 -11.36 2.81
N SER A 93 5.05 -12.00 3.48
CA SER A 93 4.69 -13.42 3.32
C SER A 93 4.08 -13.76 1.95
N GLU A 94 3.63 -12.78 1.17
CA GLU A 94 3.07 -12.99 -0.18
C GLU A 94 4.15 -13.18 -1.26
N ILE A 95 5.41 -12.85 -0.94
CA ILE A 95 6.54 -12.93 -1.88
C ILE A 95 7.20 -14.32 -1.85
N ASN A 96 7.15 -15.03 -0.72
CA ASN A 96 7.84 -16.30 -0.48
C ASN A 96 6.98 -17.55 -0.75
N ARG A 97 5.83 -17.42 -1.41
CA ARG A 97 4.93 -18.53 -1.75
C ARG A 97 4.77 -18.65 -3.25
#